data_AF-A0A0R0KNN4-F1
#
_entry.id   AF-A0A0R0KNN4-F1
#
_cell.length_a   1.000
_cell.length_b   1.000
_cell.length_c   1.000
_cell.angle_alpha   90.00
_cell.angle_beta   90.00
_cell.angle_gamma   90.00
#
_symmetry.space_group_name_H-M   'P 1'
#
loop_
_entity.id
_entity.type
_entity.pdbx_description
1 polymer ?
#
loop_
_entity_poly.entity_id
_entity_poly.type
_entity_poly.pdbx_seq_one_letter_code
_entity_poly.pdbx_strand_id
1 'polypeptide(L)'
;MALGLELSGNKFVWSVRPPVTKAGTGNYLTAGAPLGETGTTLGSNNEPSNSFPDEFYRIQTNGIVITDWAPQLDILKHPSIGGFVSHCGWNSLIESVSCGVPIIGLPLFAEQMMNATMLMEEVGNAIRV
;
A
#
# COMPACT_ATOMS: atom_id res chain seq x y z
N MET A 1 -8.52 6.84 0.76
CA MET A 1 -8.01 5.79 -0.16
C MET A 1 -9.13 4.92 -0.73
N ALA A 2 -9.89 4.18 0.09
CA ALA A 2 -10.95 3.27 -0.40
C ALA A 2 -11.95 3.94 -1.36
N LEU A 3 -12.49 5.12 -1.00
CA LEU A 3 -13.35 5.91 -1.89
C LEU A 3 -12.66 6.28 -3.21
N GLY A 4 -11.37 6.62 -3.17
CA GLY A 4 -10.60 6.96 -4.38
C GLY A 4 -10.43 5.76 -5.30
N LEU A 5 -10.17 4.57 -4.75
CA LEU A 5 -10.11 3.32 -5.52
C LEU A 5 -11.47 3.00 -6.14
N GLU A 6 -12.55 3.14 -5.37
CA GLU A 6 -13.93 2.93 -5.85
C GLU A 6 -14.26 3.85 -7.03
N LEU A 7 -14.07 5.16 -6.85
CA LEU A 7 -14.38 6.17 -7.86
C LEU A 7 -13.50 6.05 -9.11
N SER A 8 -12.29 5.48 -8.99
CA SER A 8 -11.42 5.28 -10.13
C SER A 8 -11.94 4.23 -11.12
N GLY A 9 -12.76 3.27 -10.67
CA GLY A 9 -13.21 2.12 -11.47
C GLY A 9 -12.11 1.13 -11.88
N ASN A 10 -10.84 1.42 -11.55
CA ASN A 10 -9.70 0.61 -11.97
C ASN A 10 -9.52 -0.64 -11.11
N LYS A 11 -8.91 -1.69 -11.70
CA LYS A 11 -8.44 -2.85 -10.94
C LYS A 11 -7.26 -2.47 -10.06
N PHE A 12 -7.17 -3.07 -8.88
CA PHE A 12 -6.10 -2.77 -7.93
C PHE A 12 -5.70 -4.01 -7.12
N VAL A 13 -4.47 -3.97 -6.58
CA VAL A 13 -4.01 -4.81 -5.49
C VAL A 13 -3.61 -3.86 -4.35
N TRP A 14 -4.23 -3.98 -3.20
CA TRP A 14 -4.00 -3.08 -2.07
C TRP A 14 -3.55 -3.88 -0.84
N SER A 15 -2.27 -3.72 -0.46
CA SER A 15 -1.79 -4.17 0.84
C SER A 15 -2.23 -3.16 1.92
N VAL A 16 -3.07 -3.60 2.85
CA VAL A 16 -3.64 -2.78 3.91
C VAL A 16 -3.16 -3.24 5.28
N ARG A 17 -2.82 -2.27 6.13
CA ARG A 17 -2.66 -2.50 7.57
C ARG A 17 -3.81 -1.84 8.32
N PRO A 18 -4.36 -2.48 9.37
CA PRO A 18 -5.29 -1.81 10.27
C PRO A 18 -4.72 -0.48 10.77
N PRO A 19 -5.56 0.55 10.97
CA PRO A 19 -5.15 1.78 11.62
C PRO A 19 -4.57 1.48 13.02
N VAL A 20 -3.41 2.06 13.34
CA VAL A 20 -2.79 1.87 14.64
C VAL A 20 -3.51 2.76 15.67
N THR A 21 -4.12 2.16 16.70
CA THR A 21 -4.96 2.87 17.69
C THR A 21 -4.17 3.48 18.86
N LYS A 22 -2.86 3.22 18.97
CA LYS A 22 -1.98 3.81 20.00
C LYS A 22 -0.61 4.16 19.43
N ALA A 23 -0.10 5.34 19.75
CA ALA A 23 1.27 5.71 19.44
C ALA A 23 2.25 4.71 20.11
N GLY A 24 3.03 3.99 19.31
CA GLY A 24 3.93 2.94 19.79
C GLY A 24 4.44 2.03 18.67
N THR A 25 4.98 0.87 19.03
CA THR A 25 5.64 -0.12 18.14
C THR A 25 4.78 -0.61 16.96
N GLY A 26 3.49 -0.28 16.92
CA GLY A 26 2.55 -0.70 15.86
C GLY A 26 2.85 -0.17 14.45
N ASN A 27 3.81 0.75 14.28
CA ASN A 27 4.24 1.23 12.97
C ASN A 27 5.42 0.45 12.38
N TYR A 28 6.09 -0.42 13.16
CA TYR A 28 7.14 -1.28 12.64
C TYR A 28 6.52 -2.47 11.89
N LEU A 29 7.22 -2.93 10.85
CA LEU A 29 6.85 -4.14 10.14
C LEU A 29 6.93 -5.32 11.10
N THR A 30 5.81 -6.02 11.29
CA THR A 30 5.73 -7.24 12.10
C THR A 30 5.50 -8.47 11.22
N ALA A 31 5.82 -8.38 9.93
CA ALA A 31 5.68 -9.49 8.99
C ALA A 31 6.42 -10.72 9.53
N GLY A 32 5.68 -11.78 9.84
CA GLY A 32 6.19 -13.03 10.43
C GLY A 32 6.14 -13.11 11.97
N ALA A 33 5.72 -12.05 12.67
CA ALA A 33 5.41 -12.14 14.10
C ALA A 33 4.16 -13.01 14.33
N PRO A 34 4.06 -13.75 15.44
CA PRO A 34 2.87 -14.52 15.77
C PRO A 34 1.62 -13.63 15.70
N LEU A 35 0.61 -14.07 14.94
CA LEU A 35 -0.72 -13.46 14.88
C LEU A 35 -1.30 -13.39 16.31
N GLY A 36 -1.08 -12.28 17.02
CA GLY A 36 -1.48 -12.13 18.41
C GLY A 36 -0.71 -11.09 19.22
N GLU A 37 0.56 -10.81 18.90
CA GLU A 37 1.38 -9.93 19.75
C GLU A 37 1.29 -8.44 19.38
N THR A 38 0.76 -8.10 18.21
CA THR A 38 0.64 -6.69 17.77
C THR A 38 -0.77 -6.26 17.38
N GLY A 39 -1.83 -6.86 17.95
CA GLY A 39 -3.21 -6.32 17.86
C GLY A 39 -3.80 -6.14 16.44
N THR A 40 -3.09 -6.53 15.39
CA THR A 40 -3.43 -6.33 13.98
C THR A 40 -4.13 -7.58 13.44
N THR A 41 -5.30 -7.89 13.98
CA THR A 41 -6.21 -8.85 13.33
C THR A 41 -7.31 -8.06 12.63
N LEU A 42 -7.30 -8.06 11.29
CA LEU A 42 -8.52 -7.85 10.52
C LEU A 42 -9.37 -9.12 10.72
N GLY A 43 -10.10 -9.19 11.84
CA GLY A 43 -11.19 -10.14 12.06
C GLY A 43 -10.89 -11.61 11.79
N SER A 44 -10.14 -12.27 12.69
CA SER A 44 -10.45 -13.67 13.01
C SER A 44 -11.59 -13.65 14.00
N ASN A 45 -12.79 -14.05 13.57
CA ASN A 45 -14.06 -14.25 14.30
C ASN A 45 -15.18 -13.23 13.93
N ASN A 46 -15.93 -13.55 12.87
CA ASN A 46 -17.38 -13.35 12.66
C ASN A 46 -18.09 -12.03 13.05
N GLU A 47 -17.40 -10.93 13.30
CA GLU A 47 -18.00 -9.60 13.44
C GLU A 47 -17.31 -8.65 12.45
N PRO A 48 -18.04 -7.92 11.58
CA PRO A 48 -17.47 -6.85 10.80
C PRO A 48 -17.10 -5.75 11.79
N SER A 49 -15.87 -5.78 12.32
CA SER A 49 -15.39 -4.65 13.11
C SER A 49 -15.42 -3.44 12.18
N ASN A 50 -16.22 -2.42 12.53
CA ASN A 50 -16.41 -1.12 11.85
C ASN A 50 -15.10 -0.30 11.77
N SER A 51 -13.96 -0.94 11.58
CA SER A 51 -12.65 -0.29 11.49
C SER A 51 -12.43 0.37 10.13
N PHE A 52 -13.24 0.04 9.13
CA PHE A 52 -13.14 0.59 7.78
C PHE A 52 -14.48 1.17 7.32
N PRO A 53 -14.46 2.20 6.47
CA PRO A 53 -15.67 2.79 5.92
C PRO A 53 -16.27 1.87 4.85
N ASP A 54 -17.57 2.02 4.54
CA ASP A 54 -18.32 1.10 3.66
C ASP A 54 -17.66 0.89 2.28
N GLU A 55 -17.01 1.92 1.75
CA GLU A 55 -16.22 1.89 0.51
C GLU A 55 -15.22 0.74 0.52
N PHE A 56 -14.58 0.46 1.65
CA PHE A 56 -13.59 -0.61 1.80
C PHE A 56 -14.19 -1.99 1.51
N TYR A 57 -15.43 -2.23 1.92
CA TYR A 57 -16.10 -3.49 1.65
C TYR A 57 -16.58 -3.55 0.20
N ARG A 58 -17.03 -2.43 -0.38
CA ARG A 58 -17.49 -2.38 -1.78
C ARG A 58 -16.35 -2.67 -2.77
N ILE A 59 -15.16 -2.10 -2.56
CA ILE A 59 -14.04 -2.25 -3.49
C ILE A 59 -13.48 -3.68 -3.57
N GLN A 60 -13.71 -4.53 -2.56
CA GLN A 60 -13.22 -5.92 -2.57
C GLN A 60 -13.81 -6.75 -3.71
N THR A 61 -14.93 -6.32 -4.29
CA THR A 61 -15.51 -6.94 -5.49
C THR A 61 -14.77 -6.60 -6.78
N ASN A 62 -13.99 -5.49 -6.79
CA ASN A 62 -13.33 -4.96 -7.98
C ASN A 62 -11.79 -5.04 -7.92
N GLY A 63 -11.20 -5.44 -6.79
CA GLY A 63 -9.76 -5.58 -6.62
C GLY A 63 -9.38 -6.56 -5.52
N ILE A 64 -8.07 -6.79 -5.36
CA ILE A 64 -7.54 -7.70 -4.34
C ILE A 64 -7.09 -6.87 -3.14
N VAL A 65 -7.58 -7.19 -1.95
CA VAL A 65 -7.11 -6.61 -0.69
C VAL A 65 -6.27 -7.66 0.05
N ILE A 66 -5.03 -7.32 0.37
CA ILE A 66 -4.09 -8.19 1.08
C ILE A 66 -3.81 -7.55 2.43
N THR A 67 -3.82 -8.32 3.51
CA THR A 67 -3.53 -7.80 4.84
C THR A 67 -2.03 -7.87 5.14
N ASP A 68 -1.47 -6.78 5.66
CA ASP A 68 -0.09 -6.61 6.14
C ASP A 68 1.03 -6.67 5.10
N TRP A 69 1.25 -7.82 4.48
CA TRP A 69 2.37 -8.04 3.55
C TRP A 69 1.90 -8.68 2.25
N ALA A 70 2.44 -8.16 1.14
CA ALA A 70 2.23 -8.68 -0.20
C ALA A 70 3.60 -8.93 -0.86
N PRO A 71 3.71 -9.90 -1.77
CA PRO A 71 4.94 -10.18 -2.51
C PRO A 71 5.21 -9.07 -3.54
N GLN A 72 5.63 -7.89 -3.06
CA GLN A 72 5.68 -6.64 -3.81
C GLN A 72 6.48 -6.77 -5.11
N LEU A 73 7.67 -7.35 -5.06
CA LEU A 73 8.51 -7.52 -6.24
C LEU A 73 7.86 -8.44 -7.28
N ASP A 74 7.20 -9.51 -6.87
CA ASP A 74 6.52 -10.42 -7.79
C ASP A 74 5.28 -9.76 -8.41
N ILE A 75 4.56 -8.95 -7.63
CA ILE A 75 3.48 -8.11 -8.13
C ILE A 75 4.02 -7.12 -9.17
N LEU A 76 5.06 -6.35 -8.86
CA LEU A 76 5.63 -5.35 -9.76
C LEU A 76 6.18 -5.94 -11.06
N LYS A 77 6.67 -7.18 -11.05
CA LYS A 77 7.12 -7.91 -12.26
C LYS A 77 5.97 -8.36 -13.16
N HIS A 78 4.73 -8.38 -12.67
CA HIS A 78 3.61 -8.94 -13.41
C HIS A 78 3.15 -7.98 -14.52
N PRO A 79 2.99 -8.44 -15.78
CA PRO A 79 2.69 -7.56 -16.92
C PRO A 79 1.32 -6.86 -16.85
N SER A 80 0.43 -7.30 -15.96
CA SER A 80 -0.86 -6.62 -15.72
C SER A 80 -0.77 -5.43 -14.75
N ILE A 81 0.38 -5.14 -14.16
CA ILE A 81 0.56 -3.97 -13.29
C ILE A 81 0.86 -2.74 -14.14
N GLY A 82 -0.07 -1.79 -14.14
CA GLY A 82 0.05 -0.53 -14.89
C GLY A 82 0.57 0.65 -14.08
N GLY A 83 0.74 0.52 -12.76
CA GLY A 83 1.21 1.60 -11.90
C GLY A 83 1.32 1.20 -10.44
N PHE A 84 2.08 1.99 -9.67
CA PHE A 84 2.37 1.70 -8.27
C PHE A 84 2.19 2.94 -7.39
N VAL A 85 1.20 2.91 -6.49
CA VAL A 85 1.05 3.92 -5.44
C VAL A 85 2.02 3.58 -4.31
N SER A 86 3.04 4.41 -4.11
CA SER A 86 4.16 4.11 -3.20
C SER A 86 4.41 5.25 -2.24
N HIS A 87 4.77 4.89 -1.00
CA HIS A 87 5.32 5.81 -0.01
C HIS A 87 6.72 6.34 -0.32
N CYS A 88 7.30 6.01 -1.48
CA CYS A 88 8.60 6.50 -1.94
C CYS A 88 9.80 6.09 -1.07
N GLY A 89 9.71 4.98 -0.35
CA GLY A 89 10.88 4.35 0.28
C GLY A 89 11.85 3.84 -0.79
N TRP A 90 13.16 4.08 -0.60
CA TRP A 90 14.19 3.86 -1.63
C TRP A 90 14.14 2.47 -2.29
N ASN A 91 13.98 1.41 -1.50
CA ASN A 91 13.87 0.03 -2.01
C ASN A 91 12.68 -0.14 -2.96
N SER A 92 11.50 0.36 -2.57
CA SER A 92 10.28 0.25 -3.39
C SER A 92 10.39 1.04 -4.69
N LEU A 93 11.14 2.14 -4.68
CA LEU A 93 11.41 2.90 -5.90
C LEU A 93 12.31 2.15 -6.87
N ILE A 94 13.42 1.57 -6.37
CA ILE A 94 14.32 0.77 -7.19
C ILE A 94 13.58 -0.42 -7.82
N GLU A 95 12.74 -1.12 -7.05
CA GLU A 95 11.94 -2.23 -7.57
C GLU A 95 11.01 -1.79 -8.71
N SER A 96 10.28 -0.68 -8.51
CA SER A 96 9.35 -0.16 -9.51
C SER A 96 10.05 0.32 -10.78
N VAL A 97 11.14 1.08 -10.63
CA VAL A 97 11.96 1.55 -11.76
C VAL A 97 12.55 0.38 -12.52
N SER A 98 13.07 -0.63 -11.82
CA SER A 98 13.65 -1.84 -12.43
C SER A 98 12.61 -2.66 -13.20
N CYS A 99 11.34 -2.62 -12.77
CA CYS A 99 10.23 -3.29 -13.45
C CYS A 99 9.54 -2.41 -14.51
N GLY A 100 9.96 -1.15 -14.69
CA GLY A 100 9.35 -0.21 -15.62
C GLY A 100 7.92 0.21 -15.24
N VAL A 101 7.57 0.12 -13.95
CA VAL A 101 6.23 0.47 -13.45
C VAL A 101 6.22 1.95 -13.03
N PRO A 102 5.30 2.78 -13.57
CA PRO A 102 5.19 4.19 -13.20
C PRO A 102 4.64 4.36 -11.78
N ILE A 103 5.08 5.41 -11.10
CA ILE A 103 4.86 5.58 -9.66
C ILE A 103 3.91 6.73 -9.37
N ILE A 104 2.95 6.53 -8.47
CA ILE A 104 2.21 7.61 -7.80
C ILE A 104 2.80 7.78 -6.41
N GLY A 105 3.48 8.89 -6.16
CA GLY A 105 4.20 9.13 -4.90
C GLY A 105 3.31 9.66 -3.78
N LEU A 106 3.27 8.96 -2.65
CA LEU A 106 2.57 9.34 -1.40
C LEU A 106 3.54 9.25 -0.19
N PRO A 107 4.58 10.08 -0.11
CA PRO A 107 5.60 10.03 0.94
C PRO A 107 5.01 10.23 2.34
N LEU A 108 5.54 9.49 3.32
CA LEU A 108 5.03 9.47 4.71
C LEU A 108 6.07 9.88 5.76
N PHE A 109 7.29 9.36 5.69
CA PHE A 109 8.34 9.58 6.72
C PHE A 109 9.77 9.46 6.15
N ALA A 110 10.79 9.67 6.99
CA ALA A 110 12.20 9.60 6.62
C ALA A 110 12.53 10.47 5.39
N GLU A 111 13.35 9.98 4.46
CA GLU A 111 13.79 10.68 3.26
C GLU A 111 12.81 10.57 2.07
N GLN A 112 11.62 9.99 2.27
CA GLN A 112 10.65 9.69 1.22
C GLN A 112 10.19 10.92 0.44
N MET A 113 10.13 12.09 1.09
CA MET A 113 9.83 13.37 0.42
C MET A 113 10.91 13.73 -0.60
N MET A 114 12.19 13.57 -0.24
CA MET A 114 13.32 13.83 -1.14
C MET A 114 13.31 12.84 -2.30
N ASN A 115 13.05 11.56 -2.02
CA ASN A 115 12.95 10.53 -3.04
C ASN A 115 11.80 10.79 -4.02
N ALA A 116 10.65 11.25 -3.53
CA ALA A 116 9.51 11.62 -4.37
C ALA A 116 9.85 12.79 -5.31
N THR A 117 10.52 13.83 -4.79
CA THR A 117 11.01 14.96 -5.60
C THR A 117 12.00 14.50 -6.67
N MET A 118 13.00 13.69 -6.29
CA MET A 118 13.99 13.15 -7.23
C MET A 118 13.34 12.34 -8.36
N LEU A 119 12.33 11.52 -8.06
CA LEU A 119 11.64 10.75 -9.10
C LEU A 119 10.85 11.62 -10.09
N MET A 120 10.24 12.68 -9.60
CA MET A 120 9.47 13.62 -10.42
C MET A 120 10.39 14.49 -11.30
N GLU A 121 11.48 15.00 -10.72
CA GLU A 121 12.33 16.00 -11.35
C GLU A 121 13.44 15.40 -12.21
N GLU A 122 14.03 14.27 -11.78
CA GLU A 122 15.25 13.73 -12.39
C GLU A 122 15.01 12.44 -13.19
N VAL A 123 14.09 11.57 -12.73
CA VAL A 123 13.87 10.25 -13.35
C VAL A 123 12.71 10.24 -14.35
N GLY A 124 11.71 11.10 -14.18
CA GLY A 124 10.55 11.20 -15.08
C GLY A 124 9.60 10.00 -15.03
N ASN A 125 9.70 9.13 -14.01
CA ASN A 125 8.89 7.91 -13.88
C ASN A 125 7.84 7.99 -12.76
N ALA A 126 7.41 9.20 -12.38
CA ALA A 126 6.45 9.41 -11.32
C ALA A 126 5.43 10.53 -11.59
N ILE A 127 4.30 10.44 -10.89
CA ILE A 127 3.31 11.48 -10.67
C ILE A 127 3.18 11.66 -9.15
N ARG A 128 3.12 12.88 -8.66
CA ARG A 128 2.90 13.17 -7.23
C ARG A 128 1.45 13.60 -7.03
N VAL A 129 0.81 13.08 -5.98
CA VAL A 129 -0.53 13.48 -5.52
C VAL A 129 -0.41 14.27 -4.23
#